data_AF-A0A843YMF0-F1
#
_entry.id   AF-A0A843YMF0-F1
#
_cell.length_a   1.000
_cell.length_b   1.000
_cell.length_c   1.000
_cell.angle_alpha   90.00
_cell.angle_beta   90.00
_cell.angle_gamma   90.00
#
_symmetry.space_group_name_H-M   'P 1'
#
loop_
_entity.id
_entity.type
_entity.pdbx_description
1 polymer ?
#
loop_
_entity_poly.entity_id
_entity_poly.type
_entity_poly.pdbx_seq_one_letter_code
_entity_poly.pdbx_strand_id
1 'polypeptide(L)'
;MPGTEEELSTLQNLTPQALAAQLVPLPHREYSISSIMEDGRLELLVRRMEYPDGRPGLDSGWSTEHAELGAKIALRVRDNRSFHGPDDERPMILIGNGTGLAGLRAHLKERVRRDYMRNWLLLGERSRDSDSLYANEISDWQKQGVLERTDLAFSRDQTPRI
;
A
#
# COMPACT_ATOMS: atom_id res chain seq x y z
N MET A 1 20.38 -5.29 9.24
CA MET A 1 20.31 -6.40 10.22
C MET A 1 21.44 -7.33 9.88
N PRO A 2 22.27 -7.74 10.85
CA PRO A 2 23.28 -8.76 10.59
C PRO A 2 22.57 -9.98 10.01
N GLY A 3 22.85 -10.26 8.75
CA GLY A 3 22.16 -11.27 7.95
C GLY A 3 22.94 -12.57 7.87
N THR A 4 24.20 -12.58 8.32
CA THR A 4 25.06 -13.76 8.28
C THR A 4 25.28 -14.34 9.67
N GLU A 5 25.55 -15.63 9.72
CA GLU A 5 25.88 -16.38 10.94
C GLU A 5 27.16 -15.83 11.61
N GLU A 6 28.10 -15.34 10.79
CA GLU A 6 29.32 -14.67 11.22
C GLU A 6 29.02 -13.34 11.93
N GLU A 7 28.15 -12.49 11.38
CA GLU A 7 27.76 -11.26 12.06
C GLU A 7 27.00 -11.55 13.38
N LEU A 8 26.14 -12.57 13.42
CA LEU A 8 25.46 -12.99 14.64
C LEU A 8 26.43 -13.52 15.71
N SER A 9 27.49 -14.20 15.30
CA SER A 9 28.53 -14.69 16.21
C SER A 9 29.29 -13.56 16.93
N THR A 10 29.48 -12.40 16.27
CA THR A 10 30.13 -11.23 16.88
C THR A 10 29.31 -10.61 18.01
N LEU A 11 28.01 -10.92 18.06
CA LEU A 11 27.10 -10.48 19.10
C LEU A 11 27.03 -11.46 20.28
N GLN A 12 27.53 -12.68 20.12
CA GLN A 12 27.59 -13.67 21.19
C GLN A 12 28.61 -13.20 22.23
N ASN A 13 28.23 -13.23 23.52
CA ASN A 13 29.00 -12.76 24.69
C ASN A 13 28.91 -11.25 25.02
N LEU A 14 28.10 -10.47 24.31
CA LEU A 14 27.76 -9.11 24.75
C LEU A 14 26.76 -9.16 25.91
N THR A 15 26.87 -8.22 26.86
CA THR A 15 25.80 -7.98 27.82
C THR A 15 24.56 -7.44 27.09
N PRO A 16 23.33 -7.61 27.62
CA PRO A 16 22.13 -7.08 26.98
C PRO A 16 22.21 -5.57 26.67
N GLN A 17 22.83 -4.79 27.56
CA GLN A 17 23.05 -3.35 27.35
C GLN A 17 24.08 -3.07 26.26
N ALA A 18 25.20 -3.80 26.22
CA ALA A 18 26.22 -3.62 25.19
C ALA A 18 25.68 -4.00 23.80
N LEU A 19 24.84 -5.03 23.72
CA LEU A 19 24.12 -5.40 22.50
C LEU A 19 23.15 -4.30 22.08
N ALA A 20 22.27 -3.85 22.99
CA ALA A 20 21.28 -2.82 22.68
C ALA A 20 21.93 -1.51 22.18
N ALA A 21 23.09 -1.14 22.75
CA ALA A 21 23.84 0.06 22.35
C ALA A 21 24.41 -0.01 20.91
N GLN A 22 24.52 -1.21 20.33
CA GLN A 22 25.03 -1.42 18.96
C GLN A 22 23.91 -1.52 17.91
N LEU A 23 22.64 -1.64 18.33
CA LEU A 23 21.53 -1.80 17.41
C LEU A 23 21.07 -0.45 16.85
N VAL A 24 20.67 -0.47 15.59
CA VAL A 24 19.99 0.68 14.96
C VAL A 24 18.51 0.65 15.38
N PRO A 25 17.92 1.79 15.79
CA PRO A 25 16.49 1.87 16.04
C PRO A 25 15.68 1.38 14.83
N LEU A 26 14.60 0.64 15.10
CA LEU A 26 13.74 0.17 14.03
C LEU A 26 13.13 1.37 13.28
N PRO A 27 13.26 1.44 11.94
CA PRO A 27 12.70 2.54 11.19
C PRO A 27 11.17 2.44 11.17
N HIS A 28 10.50 3.59 11.13
CA HIS A 28 9.08 3.63 10.80
C HIS A 28 8.86 3.24 9.35
N ARG A 29 7.70 2.65 9.10
CA ARG A 29 7.18 2.38 7.76
C ARG A 29 5.94 3.20 7.50
N GLU A 30 5.81 3.60 6.25
CA GLU A 30 4.75 4.46 5.79
C GLU A 30 3.93 3.72 4.75
N TYR A 31 2.60 3.79 4.93
CA TYR A 31 1.63 3.28 3.98
C TYR A 31 0.65 4.38 3.66
N SER A 32 0.28 4.49 2.38
CA SER A 32 -0.82 5.36 1.99
C SER A 32 -2.12 4.80 2.57
N ILE A 33 -2.88 5.67 3.22
CA ILE A 33 -4.22 5.35 3.72
C ILE A 33 -5.14 5.12 2.51
N SER A 34 -5.89 4.02 2.51
CA SER A 34 -6.80 3.66 1.42
C SER A 34 -8.26 3.97 1.71
N SER A 35 -8.57 4.55 2.86
CA SER A 35 -9.91 4.95 3.31
C SER A 35 -10.05 6.46 3.49
N ILE A 36 -11.30 6.90 3.69
CA ILE A 36 -11.66 8.25 4.14
C ILE A 36 -12.24 8.19 5.56
N MET A 37 -12.39 9.34 6.22
CA MET A 37 -12.89 9.40 7.60
C MET A 37 -14.29 8.78 7.73
N GLU A 38 -15.14 8.96 6.72
CA GLU A 38 -16.51 8.49 6.65
C GLU A 38 -16.61 6.96 6.61
N ASP A 39 -15.52 6.24 6.29
CA ASP A 39 -15.47 4.79 6.39
C ASP A 39 -15.49 4.28 7.85
N GLY A 40 -15.25 5.18 8.82
CA GLY A 40 -15.18 4.86 10.25
C GLY A 40 -13.98 4.00 10.64
N ARG A 41 -13.06 3.74 9.71
CA ARG A 41 -11.86 2.92 9.92
C ARG A 41 -10.71 3.36 9.03
N LEU A 42 -9.49 3.12 9.51
CA LEU A 42 -8.28 3.25 8.71
C LEU A 42 -8.04 1.94 7.96
N GLU A 43 -7.96 2.02 6.63
CA GLU A 43 -7.61 0.89 5.77
C GLU A 43 -6.24 1.11 5.15
N LEU A 44 -5.47 0.03 5.05
CA LEU A 44 -4.17 0.00 4.38
C LEU A 44 -4.19 -1.10 3.32
N LEU A 45 -3.48 -0.86 2.22
CA LEU A 45 -3.21 -1.87 1.20
C LEU A 45 -1.72 -2.24 1.26
N VAL A 46 -1.44 -3.37 1.92
CA VAL A 46 -0.06 -3.83 2.18
C VAL A 46 0.23 -5.03 1.31
N ARG A 47 1.29 -4.95 0.48
CA ARG A 47 1.86 -6.10 -0.21
C ARG A 47 3.04 -6.60 0.60
N ARG A 48 3.01 -7.89 0.94
CA ARG A 48 4.13 -8.56 1.60
C ARG A 48 5.37 -8.50 0.72
N MET A 49 6.43 -7.87 1.22
CA MET A 49 7.73 -7.87 0.57
C MET A 49 8.49 -9.13 0.99
N GLU A 50 9.15 -9.77 0.04
CA GLU A 50 10.09 -10.87 0.28
C GLU A 50 11.46 -10.49 -0.27
N TYR A 51 12.50 -10.71 0.52
CA TYR A 51 13.88 -10.64 0.09
C TYR A 51 14.22 -11.84 -0.81
N PRO A 52 15.31 -11.77 -1.61
CA PRO A 52 15.72 -12.90 -2.46
C PRO A 52 16.00 -14.21 -1.72
N ASP A 53 16.32 -14.13 -0.42
CA ASP A 53 16.54 -15.27 0.47
C ASP A 53 15.24 -15.81 1.10
N GLY A 54 14.08 -15.31 0.69
CA GLY A 54 12.76 -15.72 1.16
C GLY A 54 12.32 -15.09 2.48
N ARG A 55 13.17 -14.29 3.13
CA ARG A 55 12.76 -13.61 4.37
C ARG A 55 11.74 -12.52 4.07
N PRO A 56 10.71 -12.34 4.90
CA PRO A 56 9.78 -11.25 4.72
C PRO A 56 10.41 -9.90 5.12
N GLY A 57 9.94 -8.83 4.50
CA GLY A 57 10.21 -7.47 4.96
C GLY A 57 9.72 -7.27 6.39
N LEU A 58 10.50 -6.57 7.22
CA LEU A 58 10.24 -6.43 8.67
C LEU A 58 8.77 -6.11 8.99
N ASP A 59 8.24 -5.01 8.44
CA ASP A 59 6.90 -4.54 8.77
C ASP A 59 5.81 -5.19 7.91
N SER A 60 6.06 -5.34 6.60
CA SER A 60 5.07 -6.00 5.73
C SER A 60 4.86 -7.45 6.13
N GLY A 61 5.91 -8.15 6.54
CA GLY A 61 5.84 -9.51 7.07
C GLY A 61 5.15 -9.56 8.41
N TRP A 62 5.59 -8.73 9.37
CA TRP A 62 4.96 -8.65 10.68
C TRP A 62 3.46 -8.36 10.59
N SER A 63 3.07 -7.37 9.78
CA SER A 63 1.67 -6.98 9.61
C SER A 63 0.82 -8.05 8.91
N THR A 64 1.39 -8.86 8.01
CA THR A 64 0.64 -9.89 7.28
C THR A 64 0.70 -11.29 7.90
N GLU A 65 1.68 -11.57 8.75
CA GLU A 65 1.92 -12.91 9.31
C GLU A 65 1.77 -12.98 10.83
N HIS A 66 2.06 -11.90 11.55
CA HIS A 66 2.21 -11.92 13.02
C HIS A 66 1.23 -11.01 13.75
N ALA A 67 0.69 -9.99 13.09
CA ALA A 67 -0.31 -9.12 13.68
C ALA A 67 -1.65 -9.88 13.83
N GLU A 68 -2.01 -10.19 15.07
CA GLU A 68 -3.29 -10.85 15.38
C GLU A 68 -4.48 -9.91 15.14
N LEU A 69 -5.62 -10.49 14.77
CA LEU A 69 -6.87 -9.75 14.67
C LEU A 69 -7.23 -9.16 16.05
N GLY A 70 -7.50 -7.85 16.09
CA GLY A 70 -7.78 -7.13 17.33
C GLY A 70 -6.54 -6.66 18.10
N ALA A 71 -5.34 -6.97 17.63
CA ALA A 71 -4.11 -6.45 18.21
C ALA A 71 -4.07 -4.91 18.17
N LYS A 72 -3.50 -4.31 19.21
CA LYS A 72 -3.26 -2.87 19.24
C LYS A 72 -1.95 -2.57 18.51
N ILE A 73 -2.04 -1.76 17.46
CA ILE A 73 -0.88 -1.34 16.66
C ILE A 73 -0.63 0.14 16.91
N ALA A 74 0.61 0.49 17.28
CA ALA A 74 1.01 1.88 17.45
C ALA A 74 1.20 2.54 16.07
N LEU A 75 0.43 3.58 15.79
CA LEU A 75 0.41 4.27 14.50
C LEU A 75 0.40 5.79 14.72
N ARG A 76 0.87 6.53 13.72
CA ARG A 76 0.68 7.98 13.63
C ARG A 76 0.31 8.35 12.20
N VAL A 77 -0.56 9.35 12.04
CA VAL A 77 -0.87 9.91 10.73
C VAL A 77 0.20 10.92 10.36
N ARG A 78 0.75 10.81 9.14
CA ARG A 78 1.64 11.81 8.55
C ARG A 78 0.87 12.55 7.45
N ASP A 79 0.75 13.86 7.59
CA ASP A 79 0.17 14.73 6.57
C ASP A 79 1.07 14.75 5.31
N ASN A 80 0.47 14.64 4.13
CA ASN A 80 1.15 14.68 2.83
C ASN A 80 0.40 15.61 1.86
N ARG A 81 0.48 16.91 2.13
CA ARG A 81 -0.23 17.95 1.38
C ARG A 81 0.02 17.95 -0.12
N SER A 82 1.21 17.54 -0.56
CA SER A 82 1.53 17.44 -1.99
C SER A 82 0.78 16.32 -2.72
N PHE A 83 0.13 15.43 -1.97
CA PHE A 83 -0.70 14.35 -2.49
C PHE A 83 -2.18 14.56 -2.12
N HIS A 84 -2.62 15.78 -1.81
CA HIS A 84 -4.04 16.06 -1.63
C HIS A 84 -4.72 16.27 -2.98
N GLY A 85 -5.97 15.83 -3.08
CA GLY A 85 -6.80 16.10 -4.25
C GLY A 85 -7.20 17.58 -4.30
N PRO A 86 -7.64 18.09 -5.47
CA PRO A 86 -8.23 19.41 -5.55
C PRO A 86 -9.51 19.48 -4.73
N ASP A 87 -9.79 20.64 -4.15
CA ASP A 87 -11.00 20.87 -3.36
C ASP A 87 -12.27 21.04 -4.21
N ASP A 88 -12.13 21.18 -5.53
CA ASP A 88 -13.20 21.39 -6.50
C ASP A 88 -13.42 20.18 -7.44
N GLU A 89 -14.41 20.29 -8.31
CA GLU A 89 -14.83 19.23 -9.23
C GLU A 89 -13.92 19.06 -10.45
N ARG A 90 -12.78 19.77 -10.54
CA ARG A 90 -11.92 19.69 -11.73
C ARG A 90 -11.55 18.23 -12.03
N PRO A 91 -11.41 17.83 -13.31
CA PRO A 91 -11.11 16.45 -13.65
C PRO A 91 -9.82 15.96 -13.03
N MET A 92 -9.78 14.68 -12.68
CA MET A 92 -8.60 14.07 -12.05
C MET A 92 -8.15 12.82 -12.80
N ILE A 93 -6.85 12.73 -13.07
CA ILE A 93 -6.20 11.54 -13.62
C ILE A 93 -5.40 10.89 -12.49
N LEU A 94 -5.77 9.67 -12.14
CA LEU A 94 -5.17 8.87 -11.08
C LEU A 94 -4.33 7.78 -11.72
N ILE A 95 -3.03 7.77 -11.48
CA ILE A 95 -2.09 6.81 -12.08
C ILE A 95 -1.38 6.04 -10.97
N GLY A 96 -1.50 4.72 -10.98
CA GLY A 96 -0.85 3.86 -10.00
C GLY A 96 -0.64 2.45 -10.52
N ASN A 97 0.07 1.65 -9.73
CA ASN A 97 0.28 0.23 -10.00
C ASN A 97 0.35 -0.55 -8.69
N GLY A 98 -0.21 -1.76 -8.65
CA GLY A 98 -0.21 -2.57 -7.44
C GLY A 98 -0.79 -1.83 -6.24
N THR A 99 -0.04 -1.83 -5.14
CA THR A 99 -0.39 -1.13 -3.91
C THR A 99 -0.39 0.40 -4.05
N GLY A 100 0.12 0.95 -5.15
CA GLY A 100 -0.05 2.37 -5.49
C GLY A 100 -1.52 2.80 -5.60
N LEU A 101 -2.45 1.86 -5.77
CA LEU A 101 -3.88 2.11 -5.72
C LEU A 101 -4.36 2.68 -4.38
N ALA A 102 -3.66 2.44 -3.27
CA ALA A 102 -4.11 2.81 -1.92
C ALA A 102 -4.54 4.28 -1.79
N GLY A 103 -3.63 5.23 -2.07
CA GLY A 103 -3.95 6.65 -1.97
C GLY A 103 -4.95 7.11 -3.04
N LEU A 104 -4.90 6.52 -4.24
CA LEU A 104 -5.84 6.81 -5.32
C LEU A 104 -7.27 6.40 -4.96
N ARG A 105 -7.42 5.28 -4.26
CA ARG A 105 -8.68 4.79 -3.73
C ARG A 105 -9.28 5.77 -2.74
N ALA A 106 -8.48 6.29 -1.79
CA ALA A 106 -8.95 7.30 -0.85
C ALA A 106 -9.43 8.58 -1.56
N HIS A 107 -8.70 9.03 -2.59
CA HIS A 107 -9.15 10.15 -3.43
C HIS A 107 -10.47 9.88 -4.15
N LEU A 108 -10.64 8.70 -4.75
CA LEU A 108 -11.89 8.33 -5.42
C LEU A 108 -13.06 8.30 -4.44
N LYS A 109 -12.87 7.74 -3.25
CA LYS A 109 -13.90 7.73 -2.19
C LYS A 109 -14.31 9.15 -1.78
N GLU A 110 -13.36 10.05 -1.58
CA GLU A 110 -13.68 11.45 -1.26
C GLU A 110 -14.41 12.15 -2.41
N ARG A 111 -14.04 11.86 -3.65
CA ARG A 111 -14.70 12.43 -4.83
C ARG A 111 -16.11 11.91 -5.01
N VAL A 112 -16.37 10.62 -4.76
CA VAL A 112 -17.73 10.04 -4.70
C VAL A 112 -18.57 10.77 -3.66
N ARG A 113 -18.01 10.98 -2.45
CA ARG A 113 -18.71 11.69 -1.36
C ARG A 113 -19.09 13.12 -1.74
N ARG A 114 -18.30 13.78 -2.58
CA ARG A 114 -18.55 15.14 -3.10
C ARG A 114 -19.32 15.19 -4.42
N ASP A 115 -19.76 14.05 -4.96
CA ASP A 115 -20.43 13.96 -6.27
C ASP A 115 -19.55 14.38 -7.47
N TYR A 116 -18.22 14.26 -7.33
CA TYR A 116 -17.26 14.65 -8.36
C TYR A 116 -16.93 13.50 -9.31
N MET A 117 -17.62 13.46 -10.46
CA MET A 117 -17.66 12.28 -11.35
C MET A 117 -16.59 12.23 -12.45
N ARG A 118 -15.82 13.30 -12.66
CA ARG A 118 -14.87 13.38 -13.78
C ARG A 118 -13.50 12.81 -13.39
N ASN A 119 -13.41 11.48 -13.31
CA ASN A 119 -12.21 10.77 -12.90
C ASN A 119 -11.73 9.76 -13.95
N TRP A 120 -10.42 9.69 -14.13
CA TRP A 120 -9.78 8.66 -14.94
C TRP A 120 -8.78 7.89 -14.09
N LEU A 121 -8.97 6.59 -13.96
CA LEU A 121 -8.02 5.69 -13.31
C LEU A 121 -7.17 4.93 -14.34
N LEU A 122 -5.84 5.02 -14.23
CA LEU A 122 -4.89 4.16 -14.93
C LEU A 122 -4.18 3.28 -13.88
N LEU A 123 -4.39 1.96 -13.98
CA LEU A 123 -3.87 1.00 -13.01
C LEU A 123 -3.05 -0.10 -13.69
N GLY A 124 -1.80 -0.27 -13.26
CA GLY A 124 -0.94 -1.36 -13.68
C GLY A 124 -0.92 -2.53 -12.69
N GLU A 125 -1.09 -3.76 -13.16
CA GLU A 125 -1.01 -4.99 -12.35
C GLU A 125 -0.19 -6.10 -13.03
N ARG A 126 0.06 -7.19 -12.30
CA ARG A 126 0.78 -8.36 -12.83
C ARG A 126 -0.12 -9.20 -13.72
N SER A 127 -1.19 -9.75 -13.16
CA SER A 127 -2.17 -10.54 -13.91
C SER A 127 -3.59 -10.22 -13.47
N ARG A 128 -4.53 -10.27 -14.41
CA ARG A 128 -5.95 -10.03 -14.14
C ARG A 128 -6.53 -11.05 -13.16
N ASP A 129 -6.14 -12.32 -13.25
CA ASP A 129 -6.77 -13.39 -12.47
C ASP A 129 -6.32 -13.38 -11.00
N SER A 130 -5.10 -12.91 -10.71
CA SER A 130 -4.52 -12.91 -9.36
C SER A 130 -4.43 -11.54 -8.70
N ASP A 131 -4.32 -10.46 -9.46
CA ASP A 131 -3.96 -9.13 -8.93
C ASP A 131 -5.05 -8.06 -9.19
N SER A 132 -6.29 -8.48 -9.44
CA SER A 132 -7.46 -7.60 -9.60
C SER A 132 -7.93 -7.00 -8.26
N LEU A 133 -7.06 -6.19 -7.63
CA LEU A 133 -7.33 -5.49 -6.37
C LEU A 133 -8.54 -4.57 -6.50
N TYR A 134 -9.50 -4.70 -5.58
CA TYR A 134 -10.73 -3.88 -5.53
C TYR A 134 -11.54 -3.86 -6.85
N ALA A 135 -11.46 -4.90 -7.68
CA ALA A 135 -12.10 -4.90 -8.99
C ALA A 135 -13.61 -4.68 -8.95
N ASN A 136 -14.31 -5.20 -7.95
CA ASN A 136 -15.75 -4.96 -7.77
C ASN A 136 -16.04 -3.48 -7.51
N GLU A 137 -15.29 -2.85 -6.60
CA GLU A 137 -15.47 -1.44 -6.25
C GLU A 137 -15.15 -0.52 -7.44
N ILE A 138 -14.06 -0.82 -8.17
CA ILE A 138 -13.71 -0.10 -9.40
C ILE A 138 -14.83 -0.26 -10.44
N SER A 139 -15.35 -1.48 -10.62
CA SER A 139 -16.46 -1.74 -11.54
C SER A 139 -17.72 -0.98 -11.14
N ASP A 140 -18.01 -0.88 -9.85
CA ASP A 140 -19.17 -0.15 -9.36
C ASP A 140 -19.01 1.37 -9.57
N TRP A 141 -17.81 1.93 -9.37
CA TRP A 141 -17.53 3.33 -9.73
C TRP A 141 -17.65 3.60 -11.22
N GLN A 142 -17.29 2.65 -12.09
CA GLN A 142 -17.55 2.79 -13.52
C GLN A 142 -19.05 2.81 -13.84
N LYS A 143 -19.83 1.88 -13.25
CA LYS A 143 -21.30 1.82 -13.46
C LYS A 143 -22.01 3.07 -12.94
N GLN A 144 -21.52 3.64 -11.84
CA GLN A 144 -22.05 4.87 -11.25
C GLN A 144 -21.63 6.14 -12.02
N GLY A 145 -20.72 6.03 -12.99
CA GLY A 145 -20.19 7.16 -13.74
C GLY A 145 -19.13 7.98 -13.00
N VAL A 146 -18.72 7.55 -11.80
CA VAL A 146 -17.64 8.16 -11.01
C VAL A 146 -16.31 8.05 -11.75
N LEU A 147 -16.07 6.91 -12.40
CA LEU A 147 -14.93 6.71 -13.29
C LEU A 147 -15.41 6.87 -14.74
N GLU A 148 -15.20 8.06 -15.30
CA GLU A 148 -15.44 8.34 -16.72
C GLU A 148 -14.58 7.43 -17.61
N ARG A 149 -13.38 7.10 -17.13
CA ARG A 149 -12.47 6.20 -17.84
C ARG A 149 -11.66 5.34 -16.88
N THR A 150 -11.36 4.12 -17.31
CA THR A 150 -10.42 3.24 -16.62
C THR A 150 -9.57 2.50 -17.65
N ASP A 151 -8.25 2.57 -17.50
CA ASP A 151 -7.31 1.77 -18.28
C ASP A 151 -6.55 0.85 -17.33
N LEU A 152 -6.69 -0.46 -17.55
CA LEU A 152 -6.00 -1.49 -16.78
C LEU A 152 -4.91 -2.13 -17.63
N ALA A 153 -3.68 -2.09 -17.15
CA ALA A 153 -2.52 -2.66 -17.85
C ALA A 153 -1.96 -3.85 -17.09
N PHE A 154 -1.95 -5.03 -17.72
CA PHE A 154 -1.43 -6.26 -17.12
C PHE A 154 -0.09 -6.64 -17.76
N SER A 155 0.93 -6.75 -16.94
CA SER A 155 2.31 -7.00 -17.40
C SER A 155 2.56 -8.45 -17.81
N ARG A 156 1.80 -9.42 -17.27
CA ARG A 156 1.98 -10.86 -17.52
C ARG A 156 0.91 -11.49 -18.40
N ASP A 157 -0.17 -10.75 -18.70
CA ASP A 157 -1.26 -11.24 -19.56
C ASP A 157 -1.00 -10.94 -21.05
N GLN A 158 0.13 -10.31 -21.39
CA GLN A 158 0.54 -10.09 -22.77
C GLN A 158 1.28 -11.33 -23.29
N THR A 159 0.84 -11.85 -24.43
CA THR A 159 1.69 -12.69 -25.28
C THR A 159 2.98 -11.91 -25.60
N PRO A 160 4.19 -12.50 -25.49
CA PRO A 160 5.43 -11.79 -25.79
C PRO A 160 5.33 -11.12 -27.16
N ARG A 161 5.62 -9.81 -27.21
CA ARG A 161 5.70 -9.11 -28.49
C ARG A 161 6.95 -9.61 -29.22
N ILE A 162 6.74 -10.11 -30.44
CA ILE A 162 7.78 -10.47 -31.41
C ILE A 162 8.41 -9.20 -31.97
#